data_AF-A0A0M5KZT0-F1
#
_entry.id   AF-A0A0M5KZT0-F1
#
_cell.length_a   1.000
_cell.length_b   1.000
_cell.length_c   1.000
_cell.angle_alpha   90.00
_cell.angle_beta   90.00
_cell.angle_gamma   90.00
#
_symmetry.space_group_name_H-M   'P 1'
#
loop_
_entity.id
_entity.type
_entity.pdbx_description
1 polymer ?
#
loop_
_entity_poly.entity_id
_entity_poly.type
_entity_poly.pdbx_seq_one_letter_code
_entity_poly.pdbx_strand_id
1 'polypeptide(L)'
;MDFEKSQFHETYIRAAGAVAYVAVVDSKGDEGIGSCFHIGNGIFVTARHVVEGLTIKEVATTKSAYPKEQANSDAIAPRRLTIVEGPHFGPENIDVAVFRVDVGNTPLPAISVSQHTEYDLEEHDLVLADILILGYPPIPYTTIPVQVATLGQINAVVRVRHSPASHFIASTMARGGFSGGVALDRSGIALALVTESLGTDKSLVETGYNSLLSITPAVDLAAEKYGFSLSYGVPGRYSETLVAMRFSKHETTSLSSYVYDAHIYVMDDNRDVFVEMACNDDGVLQAALDAFAAIVSPRVHKRETGLVWFTPADNPAPAKLIAAADSARAQFLASRYLEVATEHSNWQLDTWRGD
;
A
#
# COMPACT_ATOMS: atom_id res chain seq x y z
N MET A 1 38.31 3.83 16.57
CA MET A 1 37.20 4.75 16.25
C MET A 1 35.94 3.92 16.29
N ASP A 2 35.13 4.08 17.33
CA ASP A 2 33.78 3.56 17.30
C ASP A 2 32.97 4.48 16.39
N PHE A 3 32.59 3.98 15.22
CA PHE A 3 31.64 4.67 14.36
C PHE A 3 30.27 4.58 15.03
N GLU A 4 29.73 5.72 15.45
CA GLU A 4 28.35 5.80 15.91
C GLU A 4 27.44 5.34 14.76
N LYS A 5 26.73 4.23 14.99
CA LYS A 5 25.86 3.64 13.98
C LYS A 5 24.63 4.52 13.83
N SER A 6 24.32 4.93 12.61
CA SER A 6 23.09 5.67 12.34
C SER A 6 21.87 4.78 12.57
N GLN A 7 20.72 5.39 12.92
CA GLN A 7 19.44 4.69 13.05
C GLN A 7 19.11 3.85 11.80
N PHE A 8 19.41 4.37 10.61
CA PHE A 8 19.23 3.64 9.36
C PHE A 8 20.12 2.42 9.20
N HIS A 9 21.31 2.41 9.81
CA HIS A 9 22.15 1.22 9.82
C HIS A 9 21.52 0.09 10.64
N GLU A 10 20.88 0.42 11.77
CA GLU A 10 20.13 -0.57 12.54
C GLU A 10 18.89 -1.05 11.78
N THR A 11 18.14 -0.14 11.17
CA THR A 11 17.00 -0.46 10.31
C THR A 11 17.42 -1.39 9.16
N TYR A 12 18.56 -1.11 8.52
CA TYR A 12 19.15 -1.97 7.50
C TYR A 12 19.43 -3.37 8.04
N ILE A 13 20.12 -3.52 9.17
CA ILE A 13 20.46 -4.84 9.76
C ILE A 13 19.19 -5.67 10.00
N ARG A 14 18.11 -5.04 10.46
CA ARG A 14 16.84 -5.73 10.76
C ARG A 14 16.09 -6.17 9.49
N ALA A 15 16.12 -5.35 8.45
CA ALA A 15 15.34 -5.57 7.23
C ALA A 15 16.10 -6.36 6.16
N ALA A 16 17.44 -6.31 6.13
CA ALA A 16 18.26 -6.84 5.03
C ALA A 16 17.99 -8.32 4.71
N GLY A 17 17.78 -9.15 5.75
CA GLY A 17 17.49 -10.58 5.58
C GLY A 17 16.06 -10.89 5.12
N ALA A 18 15.17 -9.89 5.08
CA ALA A 18 13.79 -10.01 4.61
C ALA A 18 13.63 -9.64 3.12
N VAL A 19 14.67 -9.05 2.52
CA VAL A 19 14.68 -8.64 1.11
C VAL A 19 15.46 -9.67 0.29
N ALA A 20 14.90 -10.08 -0.84
CA ALA A 20 15.46 -11.06 -1.76
C ALA A 20 15.51 -10.49 -3.19
N TYR A 21 16.35 -11.07 -4.04
CA TYR A 21 16.26 -10.84 -5.48
C TYR A 21 15.31 -11.84 -6.12
N VAL A 22 14.78 -11.45 -7.28
CA VAL A 22 14.03 -12.32 -8.19
C VAL A 22 14.78 -12.32 -9.52
N ALA A 23 15.33 -13.47 -9.90
CA ALA A 23 15.95 -13.66 -11.22
C ALA A 23 14.92 -14.27 -12.16
N VAL A 24 14.78 -13.67 -13.34
CA VAL A 24 13.77 -14.04 -14.33
C VAL A 24 14.37 -14.17 -15.71
N VAL A 25 13.68 -14.88 -16.60
CA VAL A 25 14.05 -14.98 -18.01
C VAL A 25 12.83 -14.74 -18.89
N ASP A 26 13.02 -13.96 -19.94
CA ASP A 26 11.99 -13.67 -20.92
C ASP A 26 11.85 -14.77 -21.99
N SER A 27 10.87 -14.61 -22.89
CA SER A 27 10.65 -15.57 -23.99
C SER A 27 11.81 -15.71 -24.98
N LYS A 28 12.76 -14.77 -24.99
CA LYS A 28 13.93 -14.76 -25.87
C LYS A 28 15.16 -15.37 -25.21
N GLY A 29 15.10 -15.64 -23.91
CA GLY A 29 16.21 -16.16 -23.12
C GLY A 29 17.05 -15.07 -22.45
N ASP A 30 16.63 -13.80 -22.53
CA ASP A 30 17.32 -12.69 -21.87
C ASP A 30 17.05 -12.73 -20.37
N GLU A 31 18.11 -12.59 -19.57
CA GLU A 31 18.02 -12.62 -18.11
C GLU A 31 17.72 -11.24 -17.53
N GLY A 32 16.78 -11.21 -16.59
CA GLY A 32 16.41 -10.03 -15.82
C GLY A 32 16.56 -10.27 -14.32
N ILE A 33 16.66 -9.18 -13.56
CA ILE A 33 16.66 -9.20 -12.11
C ILE A 33 15.77 -8.09 -11.55
N GLY A 34 14.99 -8.44 -10.53
CA GLY A 34 14.27 -7.50 -9.69
C GLY A 34 14.46 -7.84 -8.22
N SER A 35 13.70 -7.16 -7.38
CA SER A 35 13.71 -7.30 -5.93
C SER A 35 12.35 -7.73 -5.41
N CYS A 36 12.33 -8.30 -4.22
CA CYS A 36 11.11 -8.59 -3.48
C CYS A 36 11.39 -8.57 -1.97
N PHE A 37 10.35 -8.45 -1.14
CA PHE A 37 10.52 -8.45 0.32
C PHE A 37 9.39 -9.16 1.05
N HIS A 38 9.74 -9.78 2.17
CA HIS A 38 8.86 -10.58 3.01
C HIS A 38 8.06 -9.69 3.97
N ILE A 39 6.73 -9.80 3.95
CA ILE A 39 5.82 -9.06 4.84
C ILE A 39 5.25 -9.93 5.98
N GLY A 40 5.58 -11.22 6.02
CA GLY A 40 5.11 -12.18 7.02
C GLY A 40 4.44 -13.40 6.39
N ASN A 41 4.35 -14.50 7.14
CA ASN A 41 3.68 -15.76 6.73
C ASN A 41 4.16 -16.31 5.36
N GLY A 42 5.43 -16.10 5.02
CA GLY A 42 6.02 -16.51 3.74
C GLY A 42 5.57 -15.65 2.56
N ILE A 43 4.83 -14.56 2.77
CA ILE A 43 4.31 -13.70 1.71
C ILE A 43 5.37 -12.68 1.31
N PHE A 44 5.71 -12.67 0.03
CA PHE A 44 6.61 -11.72 -0.60
C PHE A 44 5.87 -10.77 -1.53
N VAL A 45 6.28 -9.51 -1.50
CA VAL A 45 5.80 -8.43 -2.37
C VAL A 45 6.88 -8.12 -3.40
N THR A 46 6.48 -7.87 -4.65
CA THR A 46 7.34 -7.37 -5.73
C THR A 46 6.52 -6.50 -6.70
N ALA A 47 7.18 -5.87 -7.67
CA ALA A 47 6.52 -5.16 -8.75
C ALA A 47 6.00 -6.17 -9.80
N ARG A 48 4.83 -5.91 -10.39
CA ARG A 48 4.20 -6.82 -11.36
C ARG A 48 5.10 -7.06 -12.56
N HIS A 49 5.68 -6.01 -13.13
CA HIS A 49 6.53 -6.10 -14.31
C HIS A 49 7.82 -6.91 -14.09
N VAL A 50 8.22 -7.18 -12.83
CA VAL A 50 9.38 -8.02 -12.52
C VAL A 50 9.09 -9.49 -12.82
N VAL A 51 7.82 -9.92 -12.78
CA VAL A 51 7.43 -11.34 -12.85
C VAL A 51 6.37 -11.64 -13.91
N GLU A 52 5.60 -10.65 -14.35
CA GLU A 52 4.54 -10.86 -15.33
C GLU A 52 5.09 -11.25 -16.71
N GLY A 53 4.59 -12.36 -17.25
CA GLY A 53 5.02 -12.86 -18.56
C GLY A 53 6.44 -13.41 -18.61
N LEU A 54 7.11 -13.54 -17.45
CA LEU A 54 8.49 -14.00 -17.33
C LEU A 54 8.57 -15.32 -16.56
N THR A 55 9.60 -16.11 -16.85
CA THR A 55 9.88 -17.34 -16.10
C THR A 55 10.78 -17.02 -14.91
N ILE A 56 10.28 -17.21 -13.68
CA ILE A 56 11.09 -17.05 -12.47
C ILE A 56 12.08 -18.22 -12.38
N LYS A 57 13.38 -17.91 -12.44
CA LYS A 57 14.45 -18.89 -12.26
C LYS A 57 14.79 -19.11 -10.80
N GLU A 58 14.84 -18.02 -10.03
CA GLU A 58 15.32 -18.06 -8.66
C GLU A 58 14.77 -16.89 -7.85
N VAL A 59 14.44 -17.17 -6.60
CA VAL A 59 14.26 -16.16 -5.55
C VAL A 59 15.22 -16.49 -4.42
N ALA A 60 16.07 -15.55 -3.99
CA ALA A 60 17.01 -15.82 -2.90
C ALA A 60 17.40 -14.57 -2.12
N THR A 61 17.67 -14.77 -0.83
CA THR A 61 18.29 -13.74 0.02
C THR A 61 19.80 -13.80 -0.10
N THR A 62 20.49 -12.68 0.14
CA THR A 62 21.96 -12.62 0.13
C THR A 62 22.57 -12.08 1.43
N LYS A 63 21.72 -11.72 2.40
CA LYS A 63 22.12 -11.19 3.70
C LYS A 63 21.62 -12.12 4.80
N SER A 64 22.45 -12.32 5.81
CA SER A 64 22.05 -13.07 6.99
C SER A 64 20.94 -12.31 7.72
N ALA A 65 19.96 -13.05 8.23
CA ALA A 65 18.90 -12.48 9.05
C ALA A 65 19.24 -12.58 10.54
N TYR A 66 18.83 -11.56 11.29
CA TYR A 66 19.02 -11.46 12.74
C TYR A 66 17.64 -11.36 13.41
N PRO A 67 17.09 -12.48 13.92
CA PRO A 67 15.82 -12.47 14.65
C PRO A 67 15.90 -11.54 15.87
N LYS A 68 14.88 -10.70 16.08
CA LYS A 68 14.83 -9.74 17.20
C LYS A 68 14.72 -10.39 18.58
N GLU A 69 14.38 -11.68 18.67
CA GLU A 69 13.83 -12.26 19.90
C GLU A 69 14.83 -12.99 20.81
N GLN A 70 16.11 -13.13 20.43
CA GLN A 70 17.09 -13.75 21.32
C GLN A 70 18.44 -13.04 21.26
N ALA A 71 18.82 -12.42 22.38
CA ALA A 71 20.20 -12.09 22.66
C ALA A 71 21.01 -13.39 22.64
N ASN A 72 21.65 -13.70 21.50
CA ASN A 72 22.37 -14.94 21.13
C ASN A 72 21.69 -15.89 20.10
N SER A 73 20.68 -15.48 19.33
CA SER A 73 20.30 -16.32 18.16
C SER A 73 21.38 -16.25 17.08
N ASP A 74 21.84 -17.41 16.62
CA ASP A 74 22.71 -17.51 15.45
C ASP A 74 22.10 -16.81 14.24
N ALA A 75 22.94 -16.15 13.45
CA ALA A 75 22.50 -15.50 12.22
C ALA A 75 21.94 -16.55 11.24
N ILE A 76 20.73 -16.31 10.73
CA ILE A 76 20.12 -17.20 9.75
C ILE A 76 20.79 -16.95 8.40
N ALA A 77 21.40 -17.99 7.84
CA ALA A 77 22.14 -17.88 6.59
C ALA A 77 21.22 -17.50 5.40
N PRO A 78 21.75 -16.76 4.41
CA PRO A 78 21.04 -16.51 3.15
C PRO A 78 20.67 -17.82 2.46
N ARG A 79 19.52 -17.87 1.78
CA ARG A 79 19.04 -19.09 1.12
C ARG A 79 18.17 -18.80 -0.09
N ARG A 80 18.08 -19.82 -0.95
CA ARG A 80 17.09 -19.91 -2.03
C ARG A 80 15.72 -20.23 -1.45
N LEU A 81 14.70 -19.62 -2.02
CA LEU A 81 13.32 -19.73 -1.59
C LEU A 81 12.52 -20.46 -2.67
N THR A 82 11.63 -21.35 -2.23
CA THR A 82 10.74 -22.08 -3.13
C THR A 82 9.38 -21.42 -3.09
N ILE A 83 8.90 -20.91 -4.23
CA ILE A 83 7.55 -20.39 -4.36
C ILE A 83 6.57 -21.57 -4.30
N VAL A 84 5.60 -21.49 -3.40
CA VAL A 84 4.54 -22.50 -3.21
C VAL A 84 3.19 -22.04 -3.72
N GLU A 85 2.98 -20.74 -3.88
CA GLU A 85 1.73 -20.15 -4.35
C GLU A 85 1.98 -18.80 -5.05
N GLY A 86 1.19 -18.50 -6.09
CA GLY A 86 1.34 -17.29 -6.91
C GLY A 86 2.37 -17.44 -8.05
N PRO A 87 2.83 -16.32 -8.65
CA PRO A 87 2.48 -14.94 -8.30
C PRO A 87 1.02 -14.58 -8.62
N HIS A 88 0.42 -13.78 -7.75
CA HIS A 88 -0.84 -13.09 -8.00
C HIS A 88 -0.57 -11.63 -8.30
N PHE A 89 -1.28 -11.09 -9.28
CA PHE A 89 -1.13 -9.72 -9.73
C PHE A 89 -2.24 -8.84 -9.17
N GLY A 90 -1.90 -7.58 -8.90
CA GLY A 90 -2.90 -6.56 -8.61
C GLY A 90 -3.77 -6.24 -9.83
N PRO A 91 -4.70 -5.29 -9.69
CA PRO A 91 -5.46 -4.73 -10.82
C PRO A 91 -4.55 -4.33 -11.99
N GLU A 92 -5.08 -4.33 -13.21
CA GLU A 92 -4.33 -4.11 -14.47
C GLU A 92 -3.42 -2.87 -14.46
N ASN A 93 -3.83 -1.83 -13.74
CA ASN A 93 -3.19 -0.53 -13.65
C ASN A 93 -2.38 -0.31 -12.36
N ILE A 94 -2.12 -1.37 -11.60
CA ILE A 94 -1.32 -1.33 -10.38
C ILE A 94 -0.16 -2.32 -10.52
N ASP A 95 1.06 -1.79 -10.52
CA ASP A 95 2.30 -2.54 -10.74
C ASP A 95 2.75 -3.30 -9.47
N VAL A 96 1.94 -4.25 -9.02
CA VAL A 96 2.20 -5.04 -7.82
C VAL A 96 1.92 -6.52 -8.05
N ALA A 97 2.77 -7.37 -7.47
CA ALA A 97 2.55 -8.79 -7.39
C ALA A 97 2.92 -9.33 -6.00
N VAL A 98 2.22 -10.39 -5.59
CA VAL A 98 2.51 -11.12 -4.35
C VAL A 98 2.61 -12.62 -4.60
N PHE A 99 3.55 -13.27 -3.93
CA PHE A 99 3.72 -14.73 -3.98
C PHE A 99 4.04 -15.26 -2.59
N ARG A 100 3.74 -16.54 -2.34
CA ARG A 100 4.06 -17.20 -1.07
C ARG A 100 5.21 -18.17 -1.27
N VAL A 101 6.16 -18.17 -0.35
CA VAL A 101 7.29 -19.11 -0.31
C VAL A 101 7.19 -20.08 0.86
N ASP A 102 7.80 -21.25 0.71
CA ASP A 102 8.05 -22.15 1.82
C ASP A 102 9.17 -21.59 2.72
N VAL A 103 8.82 -21.17 3.93
CA VAL A 103 9.77 -20.74 4.95
C VAL A 103 10.37 -21.90 5.74
N GLY A 104 9.74 -23.09 5.68
CA GLY A 104 10.11 -24.27 6.44
C GLY A 104 10.16 -24.02 7.95
N ASN A 105 11.06 -24.72 8.64
CA ASN A 105 11.26 -24.58 10.09
C ASN A 105 12.20 -23.41 10.48
N THR A 106 12.79 -22.73 9.50
CA THR A 106 13.71 -21.62 9.75
C THR A 106 12.94 -20.33 9.49
N PRO A 107 12.71 -19.47 10.49
CA PRO A 107 11.96 -18.24 10.27
C PRO A 107 12.68 -17.29 9.31
N LEU A 108 11.93 -16.55 8.50
CA LEU A 108 12.43 -15.36 7.81
C LEU A 108 11.99 -14.12 8.56
N PRO A 109 12.85 -13.10 8.72
CA PRO A 109 12.41 -11.82 9.24
C PRO A 109 11.32 -11.25 8.31
N ALA A 110 10.34 -10.60 8.90
CA ALA A 110 9.27 -9.92 8.17
C ALA A 110 9.42 -8.41 8.33
N ILE A 111 9.14 -7.68 7.25
CA ILE A 111 9.06 -6.24 7.26
C ILE A 111 7.63 -5.84 7.65
N SER A 112 7.50 -5.08 8.72
CA SER A 112 6.24 -4.44 9.06
C SER A 112 5.85 -3.45 7.97
N VAL A 113 4.60 -3.47 7.54
CA VAL A 113 4.09 -2.55 6.53
C VAL A 113 3.28 -1.43 7.19
N SER A 114 3.28 -0.26 6.57
CA SER A 114 2.53 0.89 7.06
C SER A 114 1.03 0.64 7.00
N GLN A 115 0.30 1.35 7.86
CA GLN A 115 -1.16 1.27 7.98
C GLN A 115 -1.89 2.41 7.24
N HIS A 116 -1.17 3.32 6.56
CA HIS A 116 -1.83 4.36 5.77
C HIS A 116 -2.69 3.76 4.66
N THR A 117 -3.75 4.46 4.30
CA THR A 117 -4.64 4.11 3.19
C THR A 117 -4.57 5.19 2.11
N GLU A 118 -5.10 4.88 0.92
CA GLU A 118 -5.28 5.87 -0.14
C GLU A 118 -6.26 6.99 0.25
N TYR A 119 -7.12 6.73 1.25
CA TYR A 119 -8.05 7.69 1.80
C TYR A 119 -7.37 8.60 2.84
N ASP A 120 -6.55 8.04 3.73
CA ASP A 120 -5.92 8.81 4.81
C ASP A 120 -4.76 9.67 4.34
N LEU A 121 -4.03 9.24 3.31
CA LEU A 121 -2.80 9.90 2.89
C LEU A 121 -3.09 11.26 2.23
N GLU A 122 -2.52 12.32 2.80
CA GLU A 122 -2.56 13.68 2.30
C GLU A 122 -1.27 14.07 1.56
N GLU A 123 -1.34 15.13 0.74
CA GLU A 123 -0.24 15.55 -0.14
C GLU A 123 1.05 15.93 0.59
N HIS A 124 0.96 16.26 1.88
CA HIS A 124 2.08 16.77 2.68
C HIS A 124 2.59 15.79 3.74
N ASP A 125 1.87 14.70 4.01
CA ASP A 125 2.15 13.81 5.16
C ASP A 125 3.57 13.22 5.14
N LEU A 126 4.04 12.87 3.94
CA LEU A 126 5.32 12.18 3.75
C LEU A 126 6.38 13.05 3.10
N VAL A 127 6.08 14.29 2.73
CA VAL A 127 7.05 15.16 2.06
C VAL A 127 8.22 15.46 3.00
N LEU A 128 9.45 15.27 2.49
CA LEU A 128 10.73 15.30 3.21
C LEU A 128 10.93 14.21 4.27
N ALA A 129 10.06 13.18 4.32
CA ALA A 129 10.32 12.01 5.15
C ALA A 129 11.56 11.27 4.64
N ASP A 130 12.52 11.00 5.54
CA ASP A 130 13.70 10.21 5.18
C ASP A 130 13.33 8.74 5.01
N ILE A 131 13.88 8.14 3.96
CA ILE A 131 13.63 6.74 3.60
C ILE A 131 14.92 5.98 3.34
N LEU A 132 14.88 4.68 3.63
CA LEU A 132 15.87 3.69 3.25
C LEU A 132 15.27 2.77 2.19
N ILE A 133 15.87 2.75 1.00
CA ILE A 133 15.46 1.85 -0.08
C ILE A 133 16.44 0.69 -0.17
N LEU A 134 15.90 -0.53 -0.21
CA LEU A 134 16.66 -1.77 -0.35
C LEU A 134 16.24 -2.51 -1.62
N GLY A 135 17.23 -2.98 -2.39
CA GLY A 135 16.98 -3.77 -3.59
C GLY A 135 18.25 -4.39 -4.16
N TYR A 136 18.15 -4.90 -5.38
CA TYR A 136 19.18 -5.68 -6.07
C TYR A 136 19.45 -5.14 -7.48
N PRO A 137 19.78 -3.84 -7.62
CA PRO A 137 20.24 -3.33 -8.91
C PRO A 137 21.52 -4.10 -9.35
N PRO A 138 21.65 -4.47 -10.63
CA PRO A 138 22.89 -5.04 -11.15
C PRO A 138 24.09 -4.14 -10.87
N ILE A 139 25.16 -4.71 -10.32
CA ILE A 139 26.44 -4.03 -10.17
C ILE A 139 27.40 -4.69 -11.17
N PRO A 140 27.92 -3.95 -12.17
CA PRO A 140 28.86 -4.51 -13.13
C PRO A 140 30.05 -5.20 -12.44
N TYR A 141 30.46 -6.33 -13.01
CA TYR A 141 31.61 -7.12 -12.55
C TYR A 141 31.44 -7.84 -11.20
N THR A 142 30.28 -7.81 -10.56
CA THR A 142 30.00 -8.73 -9.44
C THR A 142 29.69 -10.13 -9.95
N THR A 143 30.11 -11.14 -9.21
CA THR A 143 29.86 -12.55 -9.54
C THR A 143 28.55 -13.09 -8.96
N ILE A 144 27.92 -12.31 -8.08
CA ILE A 144 26.65 -12.62 -7.42
C ILE A 144 25.80 -11.35 -7.30
N PRO A 145 24.47 -11.46 -7.18
CA PRO A 145 23.60 -10.35 -6.81
C PRO A 145 24.00 -9.77 -5.46
N VAL A 146 24.16 -8.45 -5.39
CA VAL A 146 24.50 -7.73 -4.17
C VAL A 146 23.33 -6.82 -3.81
N GLN A 147 22.85 -6.95 -2.56
CA GLN A 147 21.83 -6.05 -2.05
C GLN A 147 22.44 -4.65 -1.88
N VAL A 148 21.78 -3.66 -2.45
CA VAL A 148 22.15 -2.24 -2.38
C VAL A 148 21.15 -1.52 -1.47
N ALA A 149 21.71 -0.69 -0.59
CA ALA A 149 20.96 0.22 0.26
C ALA A 149 21.22 1.67 -0.18
N THR A 150 20.15 2.47 -0.29
CA THR A 150 20.26 3.90 -0.58
C THR A 150 19.36 4.70 0.34
N LEU A 151 19.85 5.85 0.78
CA LEU A 151 19.09 6.81 1.58
C LEU A 151 18.58 7.92 0.67
N GLY A 152 17.37 8.39 0.94
CA GLY A 152 16.80 9.55 0.29
C GLY A 152 15.64 10.11 1.09
N GLN A 153 14.86 10.95 0.41
CA GLN A 153 13.67 11.59 0.95
C GLN A 153 12.52 11.43 -0.03
N ILE A 154 11.31 11.41 0.49
CA ILE A 154 10.12 11.58 -0.34
C ILE A 154 10.01 13.07 -0.70
N ASN A 155 10.08 13.40 -1.98
CA ASN A 155 10.03 14.76 -2.50
C ASN A 155 8.61 15.20 -2.86
N ALA A 156 7.74 14.25 -3.19
CA ALA A 156 6.34 14.52 -3.52
C ALA A 156 5.50 13.27 -3.32
N VAL A 157 4.22 13.47 -2.99
CA VAL A 157 3.17 12.45 -3.04
C VAL A 157 2.29 12.80 -4.24
N VAL A 158 2.10 11.87 -5.18
CA VAL A 158 1.45 12.13 -6.46
C VAL A 158 0.46 11.02 -6.82
N ARG A 159 -0.60 11.39 -7.54
CA ARG A 159 -1.46 10.41 -8.24
C ARG A 159 -1.10 10.43 -9.72
N VAL A 160 -0.70 9.29 -10.26
CA VAL A 160 -0.30 9.17 -11.67
C VAL A 160 -1.50 8.82 -12.55
N ARG A 161 -1.51 9.27 -13.80
CA ARG A 161 -2.69 9.09 -14.68
C ARG A 161 -3.05 7.64 -14.97
N HIS A 162 -2.05 6.77 -14.96
CA HIS A 162 -2.21 5.38 -15.32
C HIS A 162 -2.52 4.49 -14.12
N SER A 163 -2.56 5.01 -12.88
CA SER A 163 -2.79 4.20 -11.67
C SER A 163 -3.62 4.95 -10.64
N PRO A 164 -4.62 4.31 -10.01
CA PRO A 164 -5.41 4.93 -8.96
C PRO A 164 -4.65 5.04 -7.64
N ALA A 165 -3.56 4.29 -7.47
CA ALA A 165 -2.77 4.24 -6.26
C ALA A 165 -1.79 5.43 -6.17
N SER A 166 -1.54 5.86 -4.94
CA SER A 166 -0.59 6.92 -4.64
C SER A 166 0.84 6.47 -4.93
N HIS A 167 1.61 7.38 -5.49
CA HIS A 167 3.02 7.21 -5.75
C HIS A 167 3.83 8.27 -5.00
N PHE A 168 5.01 7.89 -4.53
CA PHE A 168 5.95 8.79 -3.87
C PHE A 168 7.15 8.99 -4.78
N ILE A 169 7.53 10.25 -4.98
CA ILE A 169 8.73 10.59 -5.73
C ILE A 169 9.90 10.62 -4.76
N ALA A 170 10.84 9.70 -4.91
CA ALA A 170 12.04 9.64 -4.08
C ALA A 170 13.17 10.50 -4.67
N SER A 171 14.01 11.08 -3.81
CA SER A 171 15.21 11.83 -4.20
C SER A 171 16.37 10.97 -4.70
N THR A 172 16.25 9.63 -4.59
CA THR A 172 17.27 8.69 -5.04
C THR A 172 17.20 8.47 -6.55
N MET A 173 18.30 8.04 -7.16
CA MET A 173 18.31 7.69 -8.58
C MET A 173 17.47 6.44 -8.83
N ALA A 174 16.57 6.51 -9.81
CA ALA A 174 15.92 5.32 -10.35
C ALA A 174 16.96 4.45 -11.07
N ARG A 175 16.99 3.15 -10.76
CA ARG A 175 17.87 2.18 -11.42
C ARG A 175 17.16 0.84 -11.55
N GLY A 176 17.32 0.19 -12.70
CA GLY A 176 16.84 -1.17 -12.91
C GLY A 176 17.35 -2.14 -11.83
N GLY A 177 16.50 -3.08 -11.44
CA GLY A 177 16.76 -4.06 -10.38
C GLY A 177 16.43 -3.60 -8.95
N PHE A 178 16.15 -2.32 -8.72
CA PHE A 178 15.44 -1.91 -7.49
C PHE A 178 13.95 -2.22 -7.54
N SER A 179 13.34 -2.36 -8.73
CA SER A 179 11.92 -2.67 -8.89
C SER A 179 11.50 -3.88 -8.07
N GLY A 180 10.40 -3.75 -7.33
CA GLY A 180 9.92 -4.67 -6.31
C GLY A 180 10.65 -4.60 -4.96
N GLY A 181 11.65 -3.75 -4.83
CA GLY A 181 12.37 -3.47 -3.59
C GLY A 181 11.52 -2.64 -2.63
N VAL A 182 11.97 -2.51 -1.39
CA VAL A 182 11.21 -1.86 -0.32
C VAL A 182 11.74 -0.46 -0.03
N ALA A 183 10.84 0.49 0.21
CA ALA A 183 11.13 1.80 0.80
C ALA A 183 10.64 1.83 2.25
N LEU A 184 11.59 1.95 3.17
CA LEU A 184 11.36 1.92 4.62
C LEU A 184 11.47 3.33 5.20
N ASP A 185 10.64 3.64 6.20
CA ASP A 185 10.87 4.80 7.06
C ASP A 185 12.08 4.58 8.00
N ARG A 186 12.37 5.57 8.85
CA ARG A 186 13.45 5.46 9.85
C ARG A 186 13.25 4.30 10.84
N SER A 187 12.01 3.90 11.12
CA SER A 187 11.69 2.83 12.07
C SER A 187 11.83 1.42 11.48
N GLY A 188 11.82 1.31 10.15
CA GLY A 188 11.85 0.06 9.41
C GLY A 188 10.48 -0.45 8.97
N ILE A 189 9.47 0.43 8.96
CA ILE A 189 8.15 0.17 8.41
C ILE A 189 8.17 0.47 6.91
N ALA A 190 7.67 -0.47 6.09
CA ALA A 190 7.53 -0.27 4.65
C ALA A 190 6.42 0.74 4.35
N LEU A 191 6.80 1.85 3.72
CA LEU A 191 5.89 2.87 3.22
C LEU A 191 5.45 2.56 1.78
N ALA A 192 6.34 1.98 0.99
CA ALA A 192 6.13 1.76 -0.44
C ALA A 192 7.02 0.65 -0.98
N LEU A 193 6.70 0.17 -2.18
CA LEU A 193 7.62 -0.63 -3.01
C LEU A 193 8.13 0.20 -4.19
N VAL A 194 9.35 -0.06 -4.62
CA VAL A 194 9.92 0.59 -5.83
C VAL A 194 9.27 -0.04 -7.06
N THR A 195 8.78 0.76 -8.00
CA THR A 195 8.19 0.25 -9.25
C THR A 195 9.02 0.68 -10.44
N GLU A 196 8.77 1.88 -10.94
CA GLU A 196 9.32 2.38 -12.19
C GLU A 196 10.07 3.71 -12.02
N SER A 197 10.79 4.08 -13.09
CA SER A 197 11.23 5.46 -13.28
C SER A 197 10.18 6.19 -14.10
N LEU A 198 9.61 7.25 -13.56
CA LEU A 198 8.71 8.12 -14.30
C LEU A 198 9.53 9.01 -15.24
N GLY A 199 9.67 8.55 -16.48
CA GLY A 199 10.34 9.24 -17.58
C GLY A 199 9.43 9.36 -18.81
N THR A 200 9.95 9.96 -19.87
CA THR A 200 9.30 9.91 -21.19
C THR A 200 9.96 8.82 -22.02
N ASP A 201 9.28 8.24 -23.01
CA ASP A 201 9.71 7.07 -23.82
C ASP A 201 11.11 7.15 -24.48
N LYS A 202 11.80 8.29 -24.37
CA LYS A 202 13.13 8.55 -24.94
C LYS A 202 14.21 8.87 -23.90
N SER A 203 13.86 8.97 -22.62
CA SER A 203 14.79 9.32 -21.55
C SER A 203 15.38 8.07 -20.92
N LEU A 204 16.67 8.11 -20.56
CA LEU A 204 17.30 7.06 -19.78
C LEU A 204 16.54 6.87 -18.46
N VAL A 205 16.44 5.64 -17.97
CA VAL A 205 15.75 5.33 -16.70
C VAL A 205 16.30 6.21 -15.56
N GLU A 206 17.60 6.45 -15.55
CA GLU A 206 18.30 7.27 -14.56
C GLU A 206 17.97 8.76 -14.62
N THR A 207 17.27 9.21 -15.67
CA THR A 207 16.84 10.61 -15.85
C THR A 207 15.37 10.85 -15.51
N GLY A 208 14.61 9.80 -15.23
CA GLY A 208 13.26 9.90 -14.72
C GLY A 208 13.22 10.03 -13.19
N TYR A 209 12.04 10.34 -12.66
CA TYR A 209 11.81 10.39 -11.22
C TYR A 209 11.69 8.98 -10.65
N ASN A 210 12.41 8.68 -9.56
CA ASN A 210 12.26 7.40 -8.88
C ASN A 210 10.88 7.31 -8.21
N SER A 211 10.03 6.44 -8.74
CA SER A 211 8.65 6.27 -8.30
C SER A 211 8.54 5.10 -7.34
N LEU A 212 7.89 5.35 -6.21
CA LEU A 212 7.56 4.34 -5.22
C LEU A 212 6.04 4.20 -5.18
N LEU A 213 5.52 3.01 -5.46
CA LEU A 213 4.09 2.71 -5.30
C LEU A 213 3.78 2.53 -3.82
N SER A 214 2.75 3.23 -3.31
CA SER A 214 2.28 3.06 -1.92
C SER A 214 2.14 1.56 -1.58
N ILE A 215 2.45 1.20 -0.33
CA ILE A 215 2.36 -0.20 0.11
C ILE A 215 0.91 -0.72 0.13
N THR A 216 -0.08 0.19 0.08
CA THR A 216 -1.51 -0.10 0.18
C THR A 216 -1.96 -1.25 -0.72
N PRO A 217 -1.76 -1.21 -2.06
CA PRO A 217 -2.29 -2.25 -2.93
C PRO A 217 -1.60 -3.61 -2.73
N ALA A 218 -0.35 -3.64 -2.27
CA ALA A 218 0.35 -4.88 -1.96
C ALA A 218 -0.28 -5.59 -0.76
N VAL A 219 -0.65 -4.83 0.26
CA VAL A 219 -1.29 -5.34 1.47
C VAL A 219 -2.72 -5.79 1.15
N ASP A 220 -3.48 -5.02 0.37
CA ASP A 220 -4.84 -5.39 -0.03
C ASP A 220 -4.84 -6.69 -0.83
N LEU A 221 -3.91 -6.82 -1.78
CA LEU A 221 -3.75 -8.04 -2.58
C LEU A 221 -3.30 -9.24 -1.71
N ALA A 222 -2.40 -9.03 -0.75
CA ALA A 222 -2.00 -10.07 0.19
C ALA A 222 -3.16 -10.47 1.12
N ALA A 223 -3.99 -9.53 1.56
CA ALA A 223 -5.17 -9.82 2.36
C ALA A 223 -6.17 -10.67 1.55
N GLU A 224 -6.48 -10.25 0.31
CA GLU A 224 -7.40 -10.95 -0.58
C GLU A 224 -6.94 -12.38 -0.92
N LYS A 225 -5.66 -12.55 -1.28
CA LYS A 225 -5.17 -13.85 -1.77
C LYS A 225 -4.73 -14.79 -0.65
N TYR A 226 -4.24 -14.24 0.45
CA TYR A 226 -3.53 -15.02 1.48
C TYR A 226 -4.10 -14.87 2.88
N GLY A 227 -5.14 -14.05 3.09
CA GLY A 227 -5.68 -13.74 4.42
C GLY A 227 -4.69 -12.97 5.29
N PHE A 228 -3.76 -12.21 4.68
CA PHE A 228 -2.82 -11.38 5.40
C PHE A 228 -3.54 -10.30 6.23
N SER A 229 -3.07 -10.09 7.46
CA SER A 229 -3.62 -9.10 8.38
C SER A 229 -2.51 -8.47 9.20
N LEU A 230 -2.68 -7.19 9.54
CA LEU A 230 -1.73 -6.39 10.31
C LEU A 230 -1.91 -6.55 11.83
N SER A 231 -2.86 -7.37 12.27
CA SER A 231 -3.33 -7.41 13.66
C SER A 231 -2.45 -8.24 14.60
N TYR A 232 -1.52 -7.55 15.27
CA TYR A 232 -1.17 -7.83 16.66
C TYR A 232 -1.50 -6.60 17.53
N GLY A 233 -2.77 -6.46 17.95
CA GLY A 233 -3.13 -5.79 19.21
C GLY A 233 -3.40 -4.27 19.23
N VAL A 234 -3.48 -3.56 18.10
CA VAL A 234 -3.88 -2.13 18.04
C VAL A 234 -4.87 -1.96 16.89
N PRO A 235 -5.87 -1.05 16.95
CA PRO A 235 -6.83 -0.88 15.87
C PRO A 235 -6.07 -0.47 14.60
N GLY A 236 -5.86 -1.40 13.69
CA GLY A 236 -5.10 -1.18 12.45
C GLY A 236 -5.98 -0.57 11.36
N ARG A 237 -5.38 -0.43 10.16
CA ARG A 237 -5.86 0.04 8.84
C ARG A 237 -7.32 -0.24 8.42
N TYR A 238 -8.08 -0.99 9.22
CA TYR A 238 -9.47 -1.34 8.95
C TYR A 238 -10.38 -1.27 10.19
N SER A 239 -9.86 -1.16 11.40
CA SER A 239 -10.62 -1.41 12.64
C SER A 239 -11.80 -0.49 12.93
N GLU A 240 -11.88 0.68 12.28
CA GLU A 240 -12.94 1.67 12.52
C GLU A 240 -13.65 2.07 11.22
N THR A 241 -12.93 2.33 10.13
CA THR A 241 -13.55 2.72 8.86
C THR A 241 -14.27 1.54 8.21
N LEU A 242 -15.59 1.60 8.01
CA LEU A 242 -16.33 0.63 7.19
C LEU A 242 -16.26 1.00 5.70
N VAL A 243 -16.58 2.25 5.40
CA VAL A 243 -16.50 2.84 4.05
C VAL A 243 -16.10 4.31 4.16
N ALA A 244 -15.16 4.73 3.34
CA ALA A 244 -14.81 6.14 3.22
C ALA A 244 -14.57 6.52 1.75
N MET A 245 -15.11 7.66 1.31
CA MET A 245 -15.05 8.11 -0.08
C MET A 245 -14.88 9.62 -0.14
N ARG A 246 -13.92 10.10 -0.93
CA ARG A 246 -13.70 11.53 -1.22
C ARG A 246 -14.07 11.84 -2.67
N PHE A 247 -14.69 12.98 -2.87
CA PHE A 247 -15.16 13.45 -4.16
C PHE A 247 -14.74 14.88 -4.43
N SER A 248 -14.45 15.21 -5.68
CA SER A 248 -13.93 16.52 -6.08
C SER A 248 -14.51 16.94 -7.42
N LYS A 249 -14.75 18.24 -7.60
CA LYS A 249 -15.18 18.80 -8.89
C LYS A 249 -14.03 18.78 -9.89
N HIS A 250 -14.35 18.75 -11.18
CA HIS A 250 -13.32 18.78 -12.24
C HIS A 250 -12.38 19.99 -12.09
N GLU A 251 -12.91 21.16 -11.75
CA GLU A 251 -12.11 22.38 -11.52
C GLU A 251 -11.09 22.19 -10.39
N THR A 252 -11.51 21.61 -9.28
CA THR A 252 -10.66 21.32 -8.11
C THR A 252 -9.62 20.23 -8.43
N THR A 253 -10.04 19.09 -9.01
CA THR A 253 -9.12 18.00 -9.41
C THR A 253 -8.06 18.42 -10.41
N SER A 254 -8.33 19.46 -11.22
CA SER A 254 -7.35 20.01 -12.15
C SER A 254 -6.22 20.79 -11.47
N LEU A 255 -6.44 21.22 -10.21
CA LEU A 255 -5.48 21.96 -9.40
C LEU A 255 -4.74 21.05 -8.41
N SER A 256 -5.42 20.12 -7.76
CA SER A 256 -4.81 19.12 -6.87
C SER A 256 -5.61 17.81 -6.87
N SER A 257 -4.89 16.68 -6.89
CA SER A 257 -5.48 15.35 -6.77
C SER A 257 -5.80 14.93 -5.33
N TYR A 258 -5.47 15.78 -4.34
CA TYR A 258 -5.71 15.52 -2.91
C TYR A 258 -6.80 16.41 -2.32
N VAL A 259 -7.17 17.50 -2.99
CA VAL A 259 -8.27 18.36 -2.56
C VAL A 259 -9.59 17.74 -2.97
N TYR A 260 -10.50 17.61 -2.00
CA TYR A 260 -11.86 17.13 -2.19
C TYR A 260 -12.87 18.21 -1.78
N ASP A 261 -14.00 18.20 -2.48
CA ASP A 261 -15.13 19.12 -2.28
C ASP A 261 -16.28 18.47 -1.49
N ALA A 262 -16.23 17.15 -1.33
CA ALA A 262 -17.20 16.36 -0.60
C ALA A 262 -16.61 15.03 -0.12
N HIS A 263 -17.19 14.44 0.91
CA HIS A 263 -16.86 13.10 1.36
C HIS A 263 -18.03 12.39 2.03
N ILE A 264 -17.93 11.07 2.07
CA ILE A 264 -18.76 10.17 2.88
C ILE A 264 -17.78 9.38 3.75
N TYR A 265 -18.04 9.35 5.06
CA TYR A 265 -17.29 8.53 6.00
C TYR A 265 -18.26 7.75 6.88
N VAL A 266 -18.14 6.43 6.86
CA VAL A 266 -18.90 5.48 7.67
C VAL A 266 -17.91 4.72 8.53
N MET A 267 -18.04 4.88 9.84
CA MET A 267 -17.30 4.11 10.82
C MET A 267 -18.21 3.09 11.48
N ASP A 268 -17.67 1.89 11.66
CA ASP A 268 -18.28 0.77 12.37
C ASP A 268 -17.14 -0.03 13.04
N ASP A 269 -17.06 0.01 14.36
CA ASP A 269 -16.06 -0.76 15.14
C ASP A 269 -16.66 -2.04 15.78
N ASN A 270 -17.81 -2.50 15.28
CA ASN A 270 -18.71 -3.51 15.88
C ASN A 270 -19.34 -3.13 17.22
N ARG A 271 -19.09 -1.93 17.77
CA ARG A 271 -19.72 -1.43 19.00
C ARG A 271 -20.53 -0.17 18.73
N ASP A 272 -19.94 0.75 17.99
CA ASP A 272 -20.47 2.06 17.64
C ASP A 272 -20.47 2.22 16.11
N VAL A 273 -21.48 2.93 15.62
CA VAL A 273 -21.59 3.31 14.20
C VAL A 273 -21.81 4.80 14.12
N PHE A 274 -21.01 5.50 13.33
CA PHE A 274 -21.26 6.90 12.99
C PHE A 274 -21.06 7.16 11.51
N VAL A 275 -21.79 8.15 11.00
CA VAL A 275 -21.69 8.59 9.62
C VAL A 275 -21.50 10.10 9.57
N GLU A 276 -20.52 10.51 8.77
CA GLU A 276 -20.25 11.89 8.42
C GLU A 276 -20.37 12.05 6.90
N MET A 277 -21.08 13.08 6.47
CA MET A 277 -21.07 13.53 5.09
C MET A 277 -20.80 15.02 5.03
N ALA A 278 -19.91 15.43 4.14
CA ALA A 278 -19.66 16.83 3.86
C ALA A 278 -19.72 17.11 2.38
N CYS A 279 -20.13 18.32 2.01
CA CYS A 279 -20.09 18.82 0.64
C CYS A 279 -20.19 20.34 0.64
N ASN A 280 -19.39 21.02 -0.17
CA ASN A 280 -19.50 22.48 -0.34
C ASN A 280 -20.84 22.92 -0.99
N ASP A 281 -21.62 22.00 -1.55
CA ASP A 281 -22.94 22.23 -2.12
C ASP A 281 -24.03 21.58 -1.24
N ASP A 282 -24.74 22.39 -0.45
CA ASP A 282 -25.79 21.94 0.47
C ASP A 282 -26.94 21.19 -0.24
N GLY A 283 -27.21 21.50 -1.52
CA GLY A 283 -28.24 20.82 -2.30
C GLY A 283 -27.83 19.40 -2.64
N VAL A 284 -26.58 19.22 -3.06
CA VAL A 284 -26.01 17.88 -3.31
C VAL A 284 -25.88 17.09 -2.01
N LEU A 285 -25.45 17.75 -0.92
CA LEU A 285 -25.39 17.13 0.40
C LEU A 285 -26.75 16.60 0.86
N GLN A 286 -27.81 17.39 0.69
CA GLN A 286 -29.16 16.97 1.02
C GLN A 286 -29.61 15.78 0.17
N ALA A 287 -29.37 15.81 -1.13
CA ALA A 287 -29.72 14.70 -2.02
C ALA A 287 -28.98 13.40 -1.64
N ALA A 288 -27.69 13.50 -1.29
CA ALA A 288 -26.90 12.37 -0.81
C ALA A 288 -27.44 11.81 0.53
N LEU A 289 -27.78 12.69 1.47
CA LEU A 289 -28.40 12.30 2.74
C LEU A 289 -29.76 11.61 2.53
N ASP A 290 -30.60 12.12 1.63
CA ASP A 290 -31.90 11.51 1.31
C ASP A 290 -31.73 10.13 0.66
N ALA A 291 -30.74 9.98 -0.22
CA ALA A 291 -30.42 8.71 -0.86
C ALA A 291 -29.86 7.68 0.14
N PHE A 292 -29.10 8.11 1.15
CA PHE A 292 -28.69 7.27 2.28
C PHE A 292 -29.90 6.87 3.14
N ALA A 293 -30.73 7.85 3.50
CA ALA A 293 -31.89 7.70 4.37
C ALA A 293 -32.97 6.76 3.80
N ALA A 294 -33.02 6.61 2.47
CA ALA A 294 -33.87 5.65 1.79
C ALA A 294 -33.53 4.18 2.11
N ILE A 295 -32.31 3.89 2.56
CA ILE A 295 -31.83 2.55 2.90
C ILE A 295 -31.65 2.38 4.41
N VAL A 296 -31.02 3.35 5.08
CA VAL A 296 -30.77 3.35 6.52
C VAL A 296 -31.27 4.66 7.12
N SER A 297 -32.28 4.58 7.99
CA SER A 297 -32.84 5.78 8.62
C SER A 297 -31.80 6.48 9.52
N PRO A 298 -31.51 7.77 9.31
CA PRO A 298 -30.53 8.50 10.10
C PRO A 298 -31.17 9.14 11.34
N ARG A 299 -30.42 9.16 12.44
CA ARG A 299 -30.62 10.02 13.59
C ARG A 299 -29.58 11.14 13.54
N VAL A 300 -29.98 12.28 13.00
CA VAL A 300 -29.09 13.43 12.80
C VAL A 300 -28.76 14.08 14.14
N HIS A 301 -27.48 14.20 14.44
CA HIS A 301 -26.96 14.84 15.65
C HIS A 301 -26.44 16.25 15.39
N LYS A 302 -25.85 16.46 14.22
CA LYS A 302 -25.29 17.74 13.81
C LYS A 302 -25.62 18.03 12.36
N ARG A 303 -26.04 19.26 12.09
CA ARG A 303 -26.26 19.75 10.73
C ARG A 303 -25.86 21.22 10.65
N GLU A 304 -24.85 21.48 9.85
CA GLU A 304 -24.31 22.81 9.55
C GLU A 304 -24.18 22.96 8.04
N THR A 305 -23.93 24.18 7.55
CA THR A 305 -23.63 24.42 6.14
C THR A 305 -22.47 23.53 5.71
N GLY A 306 -22.71 22.68 4.72
CA GLY A 306 -21.76 21.75 4.14
C GLY A 306 -21.40 20.52 4.96
N LEU A 307 -22.10 20.23 6.07
CA LEU A 307 -21.78 19.11 6.96
C LEU A 307 -23.02 18.51 7.62
N VAL A 308 -23.13 17.17 7.60
CA VAL A 308 -24.11 16.43 8.39
C VAL A 308 -23.47 15.25 9.10
N TRP A 309 -23.71 15.15 10.41
CA TRP A 309 -23.30 14.02 11.25
C TRP A 309 -24.51 13.32 11.82
N PHE A 310 -24.53 12.00 11.72
CA PHE A 310 -25.64 11.19 12.18
C PHE A 310 -25.19 9.79 12.58
N THR A 311 -26.01 9.11 13.36
CA THR A 311 -25.92 7.66 13.56
C THR A 311 -27.12 7.00 12.88
N PRO A 312 -27.06 5.72 12.50
CA PRO A 312 -28.27 4.98 12.17
C PRO A 312 -29.29 5.03 13.33
N ALA A 313 -30.58 5.01 13.01
CA ALA A 313 -31.66 4.99 14.00
C ALA A 313 -31.78 3.63 14.72
N ASP A 314 -31.41 2.56 14.02
CA ASP A 314 -31.33 1.17 14.50
C ASP A 314 -29.87 0.66 14.41
N ASN A 315 -29.64 -0.64 14.59
CA ASN A 315 -28.33 -1.27 14.40
C ASN A 315 -28.28 -2.06 13.07
N PRO A 316 -28.09 -1.41 11.90
CA PRO A 316 -28.06 -2.09 10.61
C PRO A 316 -26.80 -2.95 10.45
N ALA A 317 -26.89 -4.04 9.69
CA ALA A 317 -25.73 -4.82 9.32
C ALA A 317 -24.74 -4.00 8.46
N PRO A 318 -23.42 -4.25 8.53
CA PRO A 318 -22.40 -3.54 7.74
C PRO A 318 -22.71 -3.48 6.24
N ALA A 319 -23.20 -4.59 5.66
CA ALA A 319 -23.59 -4.63 4.24
C ALA A 319 -24.69 -3.62 3.87
N LYS A 320 -25.62 -3.29 4.79
CA LYS A 320 -26.64 -2.25 4.55
C LYS A 320 -26.05 -0.85 4.65
N LEU A 321 -25.10 -0.63 5.56
CA LEU A 321 -24.38 0.65 5.67
C LEU A 321 -23.56 0.94 4.42
N ILE A 322 -22.86 -0.07 3.89
CA ILE A 322 -22.16 0.01 2.60
C ILE A 322 -23.14 0.39 1.49
N ALA A 323 -24.26 -0.33 1.36
CA ALA A 323 -25.26 -0.03 0.33
C ALA A 323 -25.87 1.39 0.46
N ALA A 324 -26.06 1.88 1.69
CA ALA A 324 -26.52 3.25 1.94
C ALA A 324 -25.47 4.29 1.53
N ALA A 325 -24.19 4.04 1.82
CA ALA A 325 -23.08 4.88 1.38
C ALA A 325 -22.97 4.90 -0.16
N ASP A 326 -23.10 3.75 -0.82
CA ASP A 326 -23.08 3.65 -2.29
C ASP A 326 -24.24 4.38 -2.95
N SER A 327 -25.43 4.38 -2.32
CA SER A 327 -26.58 5.16 -2.76
C SER A 327 -26.32 6.67 -2.69
N ALA A 328 -25.71 7.14 -1.60
CA ALA A 328 -25.29 8.53 -1.46
C ALA A 328 -24.18 8.93 -2.45
N ARG A 329 -23.19 8.05 -2.63
CA ARG A 329 -22.13 8.17 -3.65
C ARG A 329 -22.69 8.43 -5.04
N ALA A 330 -23.75 7.71 -5.43
CA ALA A 330 -24.39 7.89 -6.73
C ALA A 330 -24.90 9.34 -6.94
N GLN A 331 -25.30 10.04 -5.88
CA GLN A 331 -25.73 11.45 -5.96
C GLN A 331 -24.57 12.41 -6.22
N PHE A 332 -23.40 12.16 -5.63
CA PHE A 332 -22.20 12.93 -5.94
C PHE A 332 -21.79 12.77 -7.40
N LEU A 333 -21.76 11.53 -7.89
CA LEU A 333 -21.42 11.24 -9.29
C LEU A 333 -22.44 11.85 -10.28
N ALA A 334 -23.74 11.75 -9.98
CA ALA A 334 -24.80 12.39 -10.78
C ALA A 334 -24.66 13.92 -10.81
N SER A 335 -24.14 14.50 -9.73
CA SER A 335 -23.85 15.93 -9.58
C SER A 335 -22.49 16.35 -10.18
N ARG A 336 -21.88 15.49 -11.00
CA ARG A 336 -20.59 15.73 -11.70
C ARG A 336 -19.37 15.87 -10.79
N TYR A 337 -19.42 15.28 -9.60
CA TYR A 337 -18.21 15.07 -8.82
C TYR A 337 -17.48 13.81 -9.34
N LEU A 338 -16.16 13.83 -9.23
CA LEU A 338 -15.28 12.70 -9.49
C LEU A 338 -14.86 12.10 -8.16
N GLU A 339 -14.91 10.78 -8.05
CA GLU A 339 -14.32 10.07 -6.92
C GLU A 339 -12.79 10.12 -7.01
N VAL A 340 -12.13 10.55 -5.94
CA VAL A 340 -10.67 10.77 -5.91
C VAL A 340 -9.95 9.86 -4.91
N ALA A 341 -10.64 9.33 -3.92
CA ALA A 341 -10.12 8.33 -2.99
C ALA A 341 -11.27 7.53 -2.39
N THR A 342 -11.03 6.24 -2.17
CA THR A 342 -12.00 5.32 -1.59
C THR A 342 -11.30 4.28 -0.73
N GLU A 343 -11.93 3.93 0.38
CA GLU A 343 -11.53 2.86 1.29
C GLU A 343 -12.75 2.00 1.64
N HIS A 344 -12.56 0.69 1.59
CA HIS A 344 -13.53 -0.30 2.03
C HIS A 344 -12.86 -1.30 2.95
N SER A 345 -13.43 -1.48 4.14
CA SER A 345 -12.98 -2.52 5.07
C SER A 345 -13.62 -3.86 4.78
N ASN A 346 -12.78 -4.90 4.65
CA ASN A 346 -13.25 -6.26 4.34
C ASN A 346 -13.40 -7.16 5.59
N TRP A 347 -12.85 -6.78 6.75
CA TRP A 347 -12.85 -7.64 7.96
C TRP A 347 -14.24 -7.85 8.60
N GLN A 348 -15.17 -6.91 8.43
CA GLN A 348 -16.56 -7.08 8.89
C GLN A 348 -17.43 -7.91 7.95
N LEU A 349 -16.99 -8.15 6.71
CA LEU A 349 -17.71 -8.99 5.76
C LEU A 349 -17.46 -10.49 6.00
N ASP A 350 -16.30 -10.84 6.57
CA ASP A 350 -15.92 -12.24 6.85
C ASP A 350 -16.39 -12.76 8.21
N THR A 351 -16.68 -11.89 9.19
CA THR A 351 -17.26 -12.29 10.49
C THR A 351 -18.75 -12.61 10.41
N TRP A 352 -19.40 -12.34 9.28
CA TRP A 352 -20.78 -12.75 9.01
C TRP A 352 -20.88 -14.07 8.22
N ARG A 353 -19.84 -14.92 8.27
CA ARG A 353 -20.04 -16.36 8.07
C ARG A 353 -20.51 -16.93 9.40
N GLY A 354 -21.83 -16.83 9.62
CA GLY A 354 -22.48 -17.42 10.78
C GLY A 354 -22.13 -18.90 10.90
N ASP A 355 -21.71 -19.27 12.10
CA ASP A 355 -21.92 -20.62 12.63
C ASP A 355 -23.43 -20.91 12.75
#